data_AF-A0A971SLB5-F1
#
_entry.id   AF-A0A971SLB5-F1
#
_cell.length_a   1.000
_cell.length_b   1.000
_cell.length_c   1.000
_cell.angle_alpha   90.00
_cell.angle_beta   90.00
_cell.angle_gamma   90.00
#
_symmetry.space_group_name_H-M   'P 1'
#
loop_
_entity.id
_entity.type
_entity.pdbx_description
1 polymer ?
#
loop_
_entity_poly.entity_id
_entity_poly.type
_entity_poly.pdbx_seq_one_letter_code
_entity_poly.pdbx_strand_id
1 'polypeptide(L)'
;VCGGSAIAAMSPSIGASQSDTGVAMAVVFLLNGAGLLIFPAVGRLFELSQEQFGFWAALAIHDTSSVVGAAAIYGAEALAIGTTVKLTRALWILPLAFGGAKLNKSESKAPFQWFLIGFLAAAAARSLFPALEAFWSFGALAGKHLMTGTLFLIGAGLSRDKLKKIGLKPLFMAVTLWLIISLLSLTAVIKGFMPHINV
;
A
#
# COMPACT_ATOMS: atom_id res chain seq x y z
N VAL A 1 4.31 -2.14 4.09
CA VAL A 1 3.21 -1.59 4.91
C VAL A 1 2.35 -0.66 4.06
N CYS A 2 2.62 0.64 4.06
CA CYS A 2 2.05 1.63 3.15
C CYS A 2 3.24 2.45 2.62
N GLY A 3 3.40 2.56 1.30
CA GLY A 3 4.65 2.89 0.65
C GLY A 3 5.21 4.25 1.08
N GLY A 4 4.58 5.33 0.60
CA GLY A 4 5.03 6.69 0.88
C GLY A 4 4.97 7.05 2.37
N SER A 5 3.86 6.75 3.05
CA SER A 5 3.69 7.14 4.45
C SER A 5 4.61 6.36 5.41
N ALA A 6 4.94 5.10 5.11
CA ALA A 6 5.95 4.38 5.89
C ALA A 6 7.35 4.96 5.65
N ILE A 7 7.71 5.30 4.41
CA ILE A 7 8.99 5.96 4.14
C ILE A 7 9.08 7.28 4.92
N ALA A 8 8.05 8.13 4.84
CA ALA A 8 8.02 9.41 5.54
C ALA A 8 8.12 9.26 7.07
N ALA A 9 7.48 8.23 7.64
CA ALA A 9 7.54 7.97 9.07
C ALA A 9 8.86 7.34 9.53
N MET A 10 9.43 6.43 8.74
CA MET A 10 10.66 5.72 9.08
C MET A 10 11.92 6.57 8.90
N SER A 11 11.93 7.44 7.88
CA SER A 11 13.12 8.24 7.51
C SER A 11 13.73 9.00 8.69
N PRO A 12 12.98 9.78 9.49
CA PRO A 12 13.55 10.47 10.64
C PRO A 12 13.93 9.51 11.78
N SER A 13 13.21 8.38 11.93
CA SER A 13 13.51 7.36 12.94
C SER A 13 14.83 6.63 12.69
N ILE A 14 15.28 6.53 11.44
CA ILE A 14 16.55 5.89 11.09
C ILE A 14 17.64 6.89 10.70
N GLY A 15 17.38 8.20 10.82
CA GLY A 15 18.34 9.25 10.44
C GLY A 15 18.62 9.33 8.94
N ALA A 16 17.66 8.95 8.08
CA ALA A 16 17.83 9.00 6.64
C ALA A 16 17.90 10.44 6.13
N SER A 17 18.74 10.67 5.11
CA SER A 17 18.83 11.98 4.46
C SER A 17 17.59 12.27 3.61
N GLN A 18 17.34 13.55 3.30
CA GLN A 18 16.27 13.95 2.37
C GLN A 18 16.48 13.38 0.96
N SER A 19 17.74 13.21 0.55
CA SER A 19 18.10 12.60 -0.74
C SER A 19 17.69 11.12 -0.76
N ASP A 20 18.06 10.36 0.27
CA ASP A 20 17.72 8.93 0.37
C ASP A 20 16.21 8.71 0.47
N THR A 21 15.53 9.57 1.25
CA THR A 21 14.06 9.58 1.36
C THR A 21 13.43 9.80 -0.01
N GLY A 22 13.91 10.79 -0.77
CA GLY A 22 13.43 11.08 -2.12
C GLY A 22 13.64 9.92 -3.09
N VAL A 23 14.81 9.27 -3.06
CA VAL A 23 15.12 8.08 -3.87
C VAL A 23 14.17 6.93 -3.51
N ALA A 24 14.01 6.63 -2.22
CA ALA A 24 13.12 5.58 -1.75
C ALA A 24 11.66 5.81 -2.18
N MET A 25 11.16 7.04 -2.07
CA MET A 25 9.83 7.39 -2.54
C MET A 25 9.67 7.18 -4.04
N ALA A 26 10.63 7.65 -4.84
CA ALA A 26 10.59 7.52 -6.29
C ALA A 26 10.60 6.04 -6.75
N VAL A 27 11.47 5.22 -6.14
CA VAL A 27 11.50 3.77 -6.39
C VAL A 27 10.17 3.12 -6.05
N VAL A 28 9.63 3.40 -4.87
CA VAL A 28 8.36 2.81 -4.43
C VAL A 28 7.21 3.21 -5.37
N PHE A 29 7.12 4.47 -5.79
CA PHE A 29 6.11 4.88 -6.78
C PHE A 29 6.26 4.16 -8.11
N LEU A 30 7.48 4.00 -8.60
CA LEU A 30 7.74 3.26 -9.84
C LEU A 30 7.27 1.80 -9.74
N LEU A 31 7.66 1.10 -8.67
CA LEU A 31 7.26 -0.30 -8.45
C LEU A 31 5.77 -0.45 -8.23
N ASN A 32 5.11 0.51 -7.58
CA ASN A 32 3.67 0.50 -7.40
C ASN A 32 2.91 0.70 -8.72
N GLY A 33 3.39 1.61 -9.59
CA GLY A 33 2.85 1.77 -10.93
C GLY A 33 3.01 0.51 -11.78
N ALA A 34 4.17 -0.16 -11.70
CA ALA A 34 4.37 -1.45 -12.34
C ALA A 34 3.43 -2.52 -11.75
N GLY A 35 3.32 -2.59 -10.42
CA GLY A 35 2.45 -3.53 -9.71
C GLY A 35 0.98 -3.39 -10.09
N LEU A 36 0.48 -2.15 -10.22
CA LEU A 36 -0.88 -1.85 -10.65
C LEU A 36 -1.25 -2.53 -11.98
N LEU A 37 -0.30 -2.58 -12.92
CA LEU A 37 -0.51 -3.14 -14.25
C LEU A 37 -0.22 -4.64 -14.30
N ILE A 38 0.86 -5.07 -13.65
CA ILE A 38 1.37 -6.46 -13.73
C ILE A 38 0.50 -7.41 -12.91
N PHE A 39 0.10 -7.02 -11.70
CA PHE A 39 -0.56 -7.94 -10.76
C PHE A 39 -1.86 -8.51 -11.32
N PRO A 40 -2.82 -7.73 -11.85
CA PRO A 40 -4.06 -8.28 -12.38
C PRO A 40 -3.86 -9.27 -13.55
N ALA A 41 -2.81 -9.10 -14.35
CA ALA A 41 -2.48 -10.02 -15.43
C ALA A 41 -1.91 -11.33 -14.87
N VAL A 42 -0.98 -11.24 -13.92
CA VAL A 42 -0.40 -12.41 -13.26
C VAL A 42 -1.45 -13.16 -12.44
N GLY A 43 -2.32 -12.47 -11.71
CA GLY A 43 -3.40 -13.09 -10.94
C GLY A 43 -4.31 -13.93 -11.83
N ARG A 44 -4.67 -13.41 -13.01
CA ARG A 44 -5.45 -14.15 -14.01
C ARG A 44 -4.68 -15.34 -14.59
N LEU A 45 -3.38 -15.20 -14.83
CA LEU A 45 -2.53 -16.29 -15.31
C LEU A 45 -2.46 -17.47 -14.32
N PHE A 46 -2.45 -17.18 -13.02
CA PHE A 46 -2.48 -18.19 -11.96
C PHE A 46 -3.90 -18.55 -11.50
N GLU A 47 -4.93 -18.07 -12.20
CA GLU A 47 -6.35 -18.32 -11.90
C GLU A 47 -6.73 -18.06 -10.44
N LEU A 48 -6.15 -17.02 -9.82
CA LEU A 48 -6.39 -16.72 -8.42
C LEU A 48 -7.87 -16.36 -8.19
N SER A 49 -8.44 -16.83 -7.08
CA SER A 49 -9.72 -16.31 -6.61
C SER A 49 -9.63 -14.82 -6.26
N GLN A 50 -10.78 -14.13 -6.18
CA GLN A 50 -10.79 -12.73 -5.77
C GLN A 50 -10.22 -12.54 -4.36
N GLU A 51 -10.51 -13.45 -3.44
CA GLU A 51 -9.92 -13.48 -2.10
C GLU A 51 -8.38 -13.60 -2.15
N GLN A 52 -7.87 -14.61 -2.87
CA GLN A 52 -6.42 -14.82 -3.01
C GLN A 52 -5.73 -13.61 -3.63
N PHE A 53 -6.32 -13.04 -4.68
CA PHE A 53 -5.78 -11.86 -5.33
C PHE A 53 -5.78 -10.64 -4.40
N GLY A 54 -6.87 -10.41 -3.67
CA GLY A 54 -7.00 -9.32 -2.71
C GLY A 54 -5.88 -9.36 -1.66
N PHE A 55 -5.63 -10.54 -1.08
CA PHE A 55 -4.51 -10.75 -0.15
C PHE A 55 -3.16 -10.52 -0.83
N TRP A 56 -2.93 -11.13 -1.98
CA TRP A 56 -1.63 -11.06 -2.65
C TRP A 56 -1.28 -9.63 -3.06
N ALA A 57 -2.20 -8.91 -3.69
CA ALA A 57 -2.05 -7.49 -4.02
C ALA A 57 -1.79 -6.66 -2.76
N ALA A 58 -2.56 -6.88 -1.69
CA ALA A 58 -2.38 -6.15 -0.44
C ALA A 58 -1.05 -6.42 0.26
N LEU A 59 -0.47 -7.61 0.10
CA LEU A 59 0.80 -7.99 0.70
C LEU A 59 1.99 -7.43 -0.08
N ALA A 60 1.98 -7.55 -1.41
CA ALA A 60 3.15 -7.34 -2.25
C ALA A 60 3.21 -5.96 -2.93
N ILE A 61 2.08 -5.33 -3.28
CA ILE A 61 2.09 -3.92 -3.70
C ILE A 61 2.29 -3.07 -2.46
N HIS A 62 3.00 -1.94 -2.54
CA HIS A 62 3.34 -1.15 -1.34
C HIS A 62 2.42 0.03 -1.10
N ASP A 63 1.69 0.51 -2.11
CA ASP A 63 0.78 1.65 -1.98
C ASP A 63 -0.71 1.25 -1.95
N THR A 64 -1.50 2.01 -1.18
CA THR A 64 -2.94 1.75 -1.01
C THR A 64 -3.72 2.05 -2.28
N SER A 65 -3.43 3.18 -2.93
CA SER A 65 -4.12 3.54 -4.16
C SER A 65 -3.83 2.54 -5.28
N SER A 66 -2.60 2.04 -5.36
CA SER A 66 -2.22 1.00 -6.35
C SER A 66 -2.85 -0.36 -6.07
N VAL A 67 -3.00 -0.76 -4.81
CA VAL A 67 -3.75 -1.98 -4.45
C VAL A 67 -5.22 -1.85 -4.81
N VAL A 68 -5.84 -0.72 -4.46
CA VAL A 68 -7.25 -0.48 -4.80
C VAL A 68 -7.46 -0.46 -6.31
N GLY A 69 -6.56 0.17 -7.07
CA GLY A 69 -6.61 0.14 -8.52
C GLY A 69 -6.53 -1.28 -9.09
N ALA A 70 -5.53 -2.07 -8.65
CA ALA A 70 -5.33 -3.44 -9.14
C ALA A 70 -6.49 -4.36 -8.75
N ALA A 71 -6.95 -4.26 -7.50
CA ALA A 71 -8.02 -5.08 -6.96
C ALA A 71 -9.39 -4.71 -7.55
N ALA A 72 -9.65 -3.43 -7.83
CA ALA A 72 -10.87 -3.00 -8.51
C ALA A 72 -10.96 -3.55 -9.94
N ILE A 73 -9.83 -3.75 -10.63
CA ILE A 73 -9.78 -4.43 -11.94
C ILE A 73 -10.12 -5.92 -11.80
N TYR A 74 -9.71 -6.54 -10.69
CA TYR A 74 -9.87 -7.97 -10.47
C TYR A 74 -11.27 -8.36 -9.98
N GLY A 75 -11.91 -7.51 -9.17
CA GLY A 75 -13.31 -7.66 -8.78
C GLY A 75 -13.67 -6.99 -7.44
N ALA A 76 -14.95 -6.98 -7.10
CA ALA A 76 -15.48 -6.27 -5.94
C ALA A 76 -14.99 -6.88 -4.60
N GLU A 77 -14.93 -8.20 -4.51
CA GLU A 77 -14.47 -8.90 -3.33
C GLU A 77 -12.96 -8.69 -3.13
N ALA A 78 -12.18 -8.80 -4.22
CA ALA A 78 -10.75 -8.53 -4.21
C ALA A 78 -10.46 -7.10 -3.73
N LEU A 79 -11.24 -6.13 -4.20
CA LEU A 79 -11.15 -4.73 -3.78
C LEU A 79 -11.40 -4.58 -2.28
N ALA A 80 -12.45 -5.20 -1.75
CA ALA A 80 -12.81 -5.09 -0.34
C ALA A 80 -11.75 -5.73 0.57
N ILE A 81 -11.28 -6.94 0.23
CA ILE A 81 -10.20 -7.64 0.95
C ILE A 81 -8.90 -6.86 0.85
N GLY A 82 -8.50 -6.48 -0.37
CA GLY A 82 -7.23 -5.83 -0.62
C GLY A 82 -7.10 -4.49 0.10
N THR A 83 -8.18 -3.72 0.12
CA THR A 83 -8.26 -2.44 0.85
C THR A 83 -8.16 -2.67 2.35
N THR A 84 -8.96 -3.60 2.88
CA THR A 84 -8.98 -3.93 4.32
C THR A 84 -7.61 -4.37 4.80
N VAL A 85 -7.00 -5.36 4.16
CA VAL A 85 -5.67 -5.88 4.52
C VAL A 85 -4.62 -4.77 4.44
N LYS A 86 -4.66 -3.91 3.43
CA LYS A 86 -3.70 -2.80 3.30
C LYS A 86 -3.84 -1.78 4.43
N LEU A 87 -5.06 -1.37 4.75
CA LEU A 87 -5.32 -0.38 5.80
C LEU A 87 -4.96 -0.92 7.18
N THR A 88 -5.29 -2.18 7.46
CA THR A 88 -4.85 -2.87 8.69
C THR A 88 -3.33 -2.92 8.79
N ARG A 89 -2.62 -3.19 7.70
CA ARG A 89 -1.15 -3.15 7.71
C ARG A 89 -0.62 -1.74 8.00
N ALA A 90 -1.27 -0.67 7.55
CA ALA A 90 -0.84 0.69 7.80
C ALA A 90 -0.75 1.04 9.31
N LEU A 91 -1.51 0.34 10.15
CA LEU A 91 -1.39 0.42 11.62
C LEU A 91 0.03 0.12 12.12
N TRP A 92 0.76 -0.74 11.42
CA TRP A 92 2.12 -1.14 11.78
C TRP A 92 3.17 -0.06 11.52
N ILE A 93 2.84 1.06 10.85
CA ILE A 93 3.82 2.14 10.64
C ILE A 93 4.32 2.68 11.98
N LEU A 94 3.41 2.93 12.92
CA LEU A 94 3.78 3.54 14.20
C LEU A 94 4.67 2.61 15.05
N PRO A 95 4.33 1.32 15.28
CA PRO A 95 5.23 0.38 15.95
C PRO A 95 6.60 0.24 15.29
N LEU A 96 6.65 0.18 13.95
CA LEU A 96 7.90 0.02 13.21
C LEU A 96 8.78 1.27 13.29
N ALA A 97 8.20 2.46 13.19
CA ALA A 97 8.92 3.72 13.31
C ALA A 97 9.50 3.89 14.73
N PHE A 98 8.71 3.56 15.76
CA PHE A 98 9.21 3.56 17.14
C PHE A 98 10.34 2.54 17.36
N GLY A 99 10.18 1.31 16.86
CA GLY A 99 11.23 0.29 16.92
C GLY A 99 12.51 0.73 16.21
N GLY A 100 12.38 1.31 15.02
CA GLY A 100 13.50 1.86 14.25
C GLY A 100 14.23 2.99 14.96
N ALA A 101 13.50 3.90 15.63
CA ALA A 101 14.08 4.97 16.42
C ALA A 101 14.89 4.43 17.61
N LYS A 102 14.34 3.45 18.34
CA LYS A 102 15.01 2.81 19.47
C LYS A 102 16.29 2.08 19.05
N LEU A 103 16.25 1.34 17.94
CA LEU A 103 17.42 0.63 17.41
C LEU A 103 18.55 1.58 16.97
N ASN A 104 18.20 2.75 16.43
CA ASN A 104 19.16 3.76 16.00
C ASN A 104 19.53 4.77 17.09
N LYS A 105 19.03 4.60 18.32
CA LYS A 105 19.18 5.59 19.41
C LYS A 105 18.79 7.01 18.97
N SER A 106 17.78 7.10 18.10
CA SER A 106 17.28 8.36 17.58
C SER A 106 16.30 8.95 18.59
N GLU A 107 16.52 10.23 18.94
CA GLU A 107 15.56 11.04 19.72
C GLU A 107 14.36 11.50 18.85
N SER A 108 14.34 11.12 17.57
CA SER A 108 13.29 11.51 16.65
C SER A 108 11.95 10.87 16.98
N LYS A 109 10.93 11.72 17.17
CA LYS A 109 9.55 11.28 17.30
C LYS A 109 9.00 10.93 15.92
N ALA A 110 8.54 9.68 15.76
CA ALA A 110 7.82 9.27 14.56
C ALA A 110 6.61 10.22 14.36
N PRO A 111 6.41 10.77 13.15
CA PRO A 111 5.30 11.67 12.89
C PRO A 111 3.98 10.94 13.08
N PHE A 112 3.09 11.53 13.89
CA PHE A 112 1.78 10.97 14.13
C PHE A 112 0.94 10.99 12.84
N GLN A 113 0.38 9.84 12.46
CA GLN A 113 -0.34 9.71 11.20
C GLN A 113 -1.83 10.01 11.39
N TRP A 114 -2.22 11.27 11.18
CA TRP A 114 -3.63 11.71 11.25
C TRP A 114 -4.58 10.88 10.38
N PHE A 115 -4.09 10.37 9.24
CA PHE A 115 -4.83 9.44 8.39
C PHE A 115 -5.38 8.24 9.17
N LEU A 116 -4.59 7.70 10.10
CA LEU A 116 -4.99 6.54 10.87
C LEU A 116 -6.19 6.84 11.78
N ILE A 117 -6.17 7.97 12.48
CA ILE A 117 -7.29 8.40 13.33
C ILE A 117 -8.53 8.63 12.48
N GLY A 118 -8.39 9.28 11.33
CA GLY A 118 -9.49 9.47 10.38
C GLY A 118 -10.08 8.15 9.89
N PHE A 119 -9.23 7.18 9.54
CA PHE A 119 -9.67 5.84 9.13
C PHE A 119 -10.43 5.11 10.24
N LEU A 120 -9.89 5.08 11.46
CA LEU A 120 -10.54 4.43 12.60
C LEU A 120 -11.87 5.09 12.96
N ALA A 121 -11.93 6.43 12.94
CA ALA A 121 -13.15 7.16 13.17
C ALA A 121 -14.21 6.89 12.09
N ALA A 122 -13.82 6.85 10.81
CA ALA A 122 -14.73 6.53 9.71
C ALA A 122 -15.24 5.09 9.79
N ALA A 123 -14.36 4.12 10.11
CA ALA A 123 -14.74 2.73 10.32
C ALA A 123 -15.71 2.56 11.51
N ALA A 124 -15.44 3.24 12.62
CA ALA A 124 -16.33 3.27 13.78
C ALA A 124 -17.68 3.90 13.43
N ALA A 125 -17.69 5.05 12.74
CA ALA A 125 -18.93 5.71 12.31
C ALA A 125 -19.77 4.81 11.38
N ARG A 126 -19.15 4.16 10.39
CA ARG A 126 -19.83 3.19 9.51
C ARG A 126 -20.43 2.02 10.29
N SER A 127 -19.75 1.57 11.35
CA SER A 127 -20.18 0.45 12.19
C SER A 127 -21.32 0.85 13.14
N LEU A 128 -21.27 2.06 13.71
CA LEU A 128 -22.26 2.56 14.67
C LEU A 128 -23.55 3.06 14.00
N PHE A 129 -23.46 3.53 12.74
CA PHE A 129 -24.61 4.08 12.00
C PHE A 129 -24.86 3.32 10.70
N PRO A 130 -25.21 2.01 10.75
CA PRO A 130 -25.43 1.20 9.55
C PRO A 130 -26.63 1.67 8.72
N ALA A 131 -27.60 2.35 9.33
CA ALA A 131 -28.80 2.87 8.67
C ALA A 131 -28.53 3.94 7.61
N LEU A 132 -27.34 4.57 7.61
CA LEU A 132 -26.94 5.60 6.64
C LEU A 132 -26.28 5.00 5.38
N GLU A 133 -26.71 3.82 4.93
CA GLU A 133 -26.08 3.08 3.83
C GLU A 133 -25.92 3.90 2.54
N ALA A 134 -26.93 4.71 2.17
CA ALA A 134 -26.88 5.59 1.01
C ALA A 134 -25.75 6.64 1.11
N PHE A 135 -25.50 7.17 2.31
CA PHE A 135 -24.40 8.11 2.55
C PHE A 135 -23.04 7.40 2.44
N TRP A 136 -22.92 6.21 3.03
CA TRP A 136 -21.68 5.44 3.01
C TRP A 136 -21.32 4.96 1.60
N SER A 137 -22.30 4.52 0.82
CA SER A 137 -22.11 4.10 -0.56
C SER A 137 -21.71 5.26 -1.47
N PHE A 138 -22.34 6.44 -1.31
CA PHE A 138 -21.90 7.66 -2.00
C PHE A 138 -20.46 8.04 -1.62
N GLY A 139 -20.12 8.01 -0.32
CA GLY A 139 -18.77 8.27 0.16
C GLY A 139 -17.72 7.30 -0.41
N ALA A 140 -18.05 6.00 -0.49
CA ALA A 140 -17.19 4.99 -1.08
C ALA A 140 -16.96 5.23 -2.58
N LEU A 141 -18.02 5.60 -3.32
CA LEU A 141 -17.93 5.94 -4.74
C LEU A 141 -17.05 7.18 -4.96
N ALA A 142 -17.29 8.25 -4.20
CA ALA A 142 -16.48 9.46 -4.25
C ALA A 142 -15.00 9.16 -3.93
N GLY A 143 -14.75 8.36 -2.88
CA GLY A 143 -13.41 7.91 -2.51
C GLY A 143 -12.70 7.14 -3.63
N LYS A 144 -13.42 6.22 -4.30
CA LYS A 144 -12.90 5.50 -5.47
C LYS A 144 -12.48 6.46 -6.59
N HIS A 145 -13.31 7.44 -6.94
CA HIS A 145 -12.98 8.43 -7.97
C HIS A 145 -11.79 9.33 -7.57
N LEU A 146 -11.74 9.78 -6.32
CA LEU A 146 -10.62 10.57 -5.80
C LEU A 146 -9.29 9.79 -5.82
N MET A 147 -9.33 8.50 -5.50
CA MET A 147 -8.15 7.63 -5.58
C MET A 147 -7.68 7.42 -7.02
N THR A 148 -8.59 7.25 -7.97
CA THR A 148 -8.24 7.23 -9.40
C THR A 148 -7.57 8.54 -9.82
N GLY A 149 -8.11 9.69 -9.39
CA GLY A 149 -7.49 11.00 -9.62
C GLY A 149 -6.09 11.10 -9.01
N THR A 150 -5.90 10.57 -7.80
CA THR A 150 -4.61 10.54 -7.13
C THR A 150 -3.59 9.68 -7.89
N LEU A 151 -4.00 8.51 -8.38
CA LEU A 151 -3.15 7.65 -9.22
C LEU A 151 -2.71 8.37 -10.50
N PHE A 152 -3.62 9.09 -11.15
CA PHE A 152 -3.30 9.92 -12.31
C PHE A 152 -2.27 11.00 -11.96
N LEU A 153 -2.47 11.74 -10.87
CA LEU A 153 -1.55 12.79 -10.43
C LEU A 153 -0.17 12.26 -10.01
N ILE A 154 -0.11 11.09 -9.37
CA ILE A 154 1.15 10.40 -9.07
C ILE A 154 1.89 10.07 -10.37
N GLY A 155 1.17 9.51 -11.36
CA GLY A 155 1.73 9.23 -12.68
C GLY A 155 2.23 10.49 -13.38
N ALA A 156 1.43 11.56 -13.38
CA ALA A 156 1.80 12.86 -13.97
C ALA A 156 2.99 13.52 -13.24
N GLY A 157 3.15 13.27 -11.94
CA GLY A 157 4.24 13.81 -11.12
C GLY A 157 5.57 13.05 -11.23
N LEU A 158 5.58 11.88 -11.89
CA LEU A 158 6.79 11.11 -12.20
C LEU A 158 7.50 11.72 -13.41
N SER A 159 8.49 12.57 -13.16
CA SER A 159 9.34 13.12 -14.22
C SER A 159 10.53 12.21 -14.53
N ARG A 160 11.00 12.25 -15.78
CA ARG A 160 12.23 11.54 -16.21
C ARG A 160 13.44 11.91 -15.34
N ASP A 161 13.50 13.16 -14.88
CA ASP A 161 14.60 13.64 -14.05
C ASP A 161 14.58 13.06 -12.63
N LYS A 162 13.39 12.83 -12.05
CA LYS A 162 13.27 12.12 -10.77
C LYS A 162 13.67 10.65 -10.91
N LEU A 163 13.30 10.00 -12.02
CA LEU A 163 13.68 8.61 -12.30
C LEU A 163 15.19 8.45 -12.49
N LYS A 164 15.85 9.39 -13.18
CA LYS A 164 17.33 9.38 -13.35
C LYS A 164 18.09 9.46 -12.02
N LYS A 165 17.50 10.07 -10.98
CA LYS A 165 18.13 10.23 -9.66
C LYS A 165 18.06 8.97 -8.78
N ILE A 166 17.26 7.96 -9.13
CA ILE A 166 17.08 6.75 -8.32
C ILE A 166 18.38 5.93 -8.16
N GLY A 167 19.27 5.99 -9.17
CA GLY A 167 20.47 5.17 -9.21
C GLY A 167 20.17 3.67 -9.44
N LEU A 168 21.08 2.97 -10.12
CA LEU A 168 20.86 1.56 -10.47
C LEU A 168 20.89 0.64 -9.23
N LYS A 169 21.78 0.91 -8.27
CA LYS A 169 21.96 0.08 -7.08
C LYS A 169 20.70 0.07 -6.17
N PRO A 170 20.10 1.22 -5.81
CA PRO A 170 18.86 1.23 -5.04
C PRO A 170 17.69 0.57 -5.77
N LEU A 171 17.57 0.80 -7.08
CA LEU A 171 16.52 0.18 -7.90
C LEU A 171 16.64 -1.34 -7.91
N PHE A 172 17.83 -1.87 -8.17
CA PHE A 172 18.06 -3.31 -8.20
C PHE A 172 17.73 -3.97 -6.86
N MET A 173 18.16 -3.36 -5.75
CA MET A 173 17.85 -3.85 -4.41
C MET A 173 16.34 -3.88 -4.17
N ALA A 174 15.63 -2.80 -4.52
CA ALA A 174 14.20 -2.71 -4.32
C ALA A 174 13.40 -3.69 -5.20
N VAL A 175 13.76 -3.83 -6.48
CA VAL A 175 13.15 -4.80 -7.40
C VAL A 175 13.36 -6.22 -6.87
N THR A 176 14.56 -6.56 -6.42
CA THR A 176 14.87 -7.89 -5.89
C THR A 176 14.03 -8.19 -4.66
N LEU A 177 13.97 -7.28 -3.70
CA LEU A 177 13.14 -7.42 -2.50
C LEU A 177 11.65 -7.52 -2.85
N TRP A 178 11.19 -6.71 -3.79
CA TRP A 178 9.80 -6.73 -4.24
C TRP A 178 9.44 -8.06 -4.91
N LEU A 179 10.31 -8.61 -5.76
CA LEU A 179 10.12 -9.93 -6.37
C LEU A 179 10.08 -11.04 -5.32
N ILE A 180 11.01 -11.03 -4.36
CA ILE A 180 11.04 -12.01 -3.27
C ILE A 180 9.72 -11.98 -2.49
N ILE A 181 9.28 -10.79 -2.05
CA ILE A 181 8.03 -10.64 -1.30
C ILE A 181 6.83 -11.04 -2.17
N SER A 182 6.82 -10.68 -3.45
CA SER A 182 5.73 -11.01 -4.37
C SER A 182 5.60 -12.51 -4.58
N LEU A 183 6.72 -13.22 -4.77
CA LEU A 183 6.73 -14.67 -4.98
C LEU A 183 6.39 -15.44 -3.69
N LEU A 184 6.96 -15.03 -2.55
CA LEU A 184 6.67 -15.66 -1.27
C LEU A 184 5.20 -15.49 -0.89
N SER A 185 4.66 -14.28 -1.02
CA SER A 185 3.24 -14.03 -0.75
C SER A 185 2.32 -14.72 -1.75
N LEU A 186 2.68 -14.78 -3.05
CA LEU A 186 1.92 -15.53 -4.06
C LEU A 186 1.83 -17.01 -3.67
N THR A 187 2.97 -17.60 -3.32
CA THR A 187 3.03 -18.99 -2.89
C THR A 187 2.19 -19.22 -1.63
N ALA A 188 2.24 -18.28 -0.68
CA ALA A 188 1.47 -18.36 0.55
C ALA A 188 -0.05 -18.30 0.30
N VAL A 189 -0.53 -17.42 -0.59
CA VAL A 189 -1.96 -17.35 -0.92
C VAL A 189 -2.44 -18.59 -1.68
N ILE A 190 -1.63 -19.11 -2.61
CA ILE A 190 -1.98 -20.32 -3.39
C ILE A 190 -2.05 -21.55 -2.48
N LYS A 191 -1.12 -21.67 -1.52
CA LYS A 191 -1.11 -22.77 -0.55
C LYS A 191 -2.13 -22.63 0.58
N GLY A 192 -2.96 -21.58 0.57
CA GLY A 192 -4.02 -21.40 1.57
C GLY A 192 -3.52 -21.00 2.96
N PHE A 193 -2.36 -20.35 3.08
CA PHE A 193 -1.86 -19.84 4.36
C PHE A 193 -2.59 -18.58 4.84
N MET A 194 -3.43 -17.97 4.01
CA MET A 194 -4.18 -16.76 4.39
C MET A 194 -5.46 -17.14 5.13
N PRO A 195 -5.82 -16.39 6.19
CA PRO A 195 -7.09 -16.58 6.86
C PRO A 195 -8.24 -16.19 5.94
N HIS A 196 -9.38 -16.87 6.07
CA HIS A 196 -10.59 -16.46 5.37
C HIS A 196 -11.17 -15.19 5.99
N ILE A 197 -11.50 -14.21 5.16
CA ILE A 197 -12.18 -12.98 5.60
C ILE A 197 -13.57 -12.97 4.98
N ASN A 198 -14.60 -13.03 5.82
CA ASN A 198 -15.97 -12.79 5.40
C ASN A 198 -16.14 -11.28 5.19
N VAL A 199 -16.21 -10.85 3.93
CA VAL A 199 -16.38 -9.44 3.53
C VAL A 199 -17.74 -9.20 2.92
#